data_AF-A0A978TB99-F1
#
_entry.id   AF-A0A978TB99-F1
#
_cell.length_a   1.000
_cell.length_b   1.000
_cell.length_c   1.000
_cell.angle_alpha   90.00
_cell.angle_beta   90.00
_cell.angle_gamma   90.00
#
_symmetry.space_group_name_H-M   'P 1'
#
loop_
_entity.id
_entity.type
_entity.pdbx_description
1 polymer ?
#
loop_
_entity_poly.entity_id
_entity_poly.type
_entity_poly.pdbx_seq_one_letter_code
_entity_poly.pdbx_strand_id
1 'polypeptide(L)'
;RSWLVRKGISPLRLTAVARIYLGNWIKNHQPSWVKLGLAGATEALRWGCNDLGGTLMEEHITTMAGAQGGTAMTVADLRGAIASLQRPALQRDTLYSRVGNTAPARQSLSQRLTA
;
A
#
# COMPACT_ATOMS: atom_id res chain seq x y z
N ARG A 1 -13.37 32.09 18.72
CA ARG A 1 -12.07 32.23 18.02
C ARG A 1 -11.68 30.85 17.51
N SER A 2 -12.05 30.52 16.27
CA SER A 2 -11.80 29.22 15.66
C SER A 2 -10.36 29.19 15.16
N TRP A 3 -9.54 28.31 15.73
CA TRP A 3 -8.17 28.09 15.28
C TRP A 3 -8.22 27.46 13.90
N LEU A 4 -7.69 28.16 12.89
CA LEU A 4 -7.43 27.58 11.58
C LEU A 4 -6.53 26.36 11.76
N VAL A 5 -7.11 25.16 11.67
CA VAL A 5 -6.35 23.95 11.43
C VAL A 5 -5.71 24.14 10.05
N ARG A 6 -4.42 24.49 10.02
CA ARG A 6 -3.65 24.50 8.77
C ARG A 6 -3.77 23.08 8.21
N LYS A 7 -4.50 22.91 7.11
CA LYS A 7 -4.47 21.64 6.39
C LYS A 7 -3.03 21.42 5.95
N GLY A 8 -2.36 20.45 6.56
CA GLY A 8 -1.01 20.05 6.18
C GLY A 8 -0.96 19.64 4.71
N ILE A 9 0.26 19.43 4.19
CA ILE A 9 0.44 18.96 2.82
C ILE A 9 -0.35 17.65 2.64
N SER A 10 -1.22 17.61 1.62
CA SER A 10 -1.96 16.39 1.27
C SER A 10 -0.99 15.23 1.08
N PRO A 11 -1.24 14.04 1.68
CA PRO A 11 -0.39 12.87 1.50
C PRO A 11 -0.15 12.52 0.02
N LEU A 12 -1.15 12.73 -0.85
CA LEU A 12 -1.02 12.49 -2.30
C LEU A 12 -0.05 13.48 -2.97
N ARG A 13 -0.06 14.74 -2.53
CA ARG A 13 0.92 15.72 -3.03
C ARG A 13 2.33 15.33 -2.61
N LEU A 14 2.49 14.83 -1.38
CA LEU A 14 3.78 14.34 -0.90
C LEU A 14 4.28 13.15 -1.73
N THR A 15 3.41 12.18 -2.09
CA THR A 15 3.83 11.05 -2.93
C THR A 15 4.23 11.47 -4.34
N ALA A 16 3.52 12.45 -4.93
CA ALA A 16 3.87 12.95 -6.25
C ALA A 16 5.20 13.72 -6.25
N VAL A 17 5.42 14.60 -5.25
CA VAL A 17 6.70 15.29 -5.10
C VAL A 17 7.84 14.29 -4.85
N ALA A 18 7.62 13.28 -4.01
CA ALA A 18 8.59 12.22 -3.78
C ALA A 18 8.92 11.46 -5.07
N ARG A 19 7.94 11.12 -5.90
CA ARG A 19 8.18 10.49 -7.20
C ARG A 19 9.05 11.36 -8.10
N ILE A 20 8.76 12.66 -8.20
CA ILE A 20 9.54 13.57 -9.05
C ILE A 20 10.98 13.69 -8.54
N TYR A 21 11.15 13.86 -7.23
CA TYR A 21 12.45 14.15 -6.63
C TYR A 21 13.33 12.90 -6.46
N LEU A 22 12.74 11.78 -6.05
CA LEU A 22 13.44 10.55 -5.66
C LEU A 22 13.29 9.41 -6.68
N GLY A 23 12.45 9.56 -7.70
CA GLY A 23 12.07 8.46 -8.61
C GLY A 23 13.24 7.80 -9.33
N ASN A 24 14.34 8.53 -9.55
CA ASN A 24 15.55 8.00 -10.17
C ASN A 24 16.40 7.13 -9.23
N TRP A 25 16.25 7.30 -7.91
CA TRP A 25 17.04 6.58 -6.90
C TRP A 25 16.21 5.54 -6.15
N ILE A 26 14.95 5.87 -5.85
CA ILE A 26 13.99 5.00 -5.17
C ILE A 26 12.92 4.59 -6.18
N LYS A 27 13.10 3.42 -6.79
CA LYS A 27 12.19 2.97 -7.85
C LYS A 27 10.77 2.76 -7.34
N ASN A 28 10.63 2.18 -6.15
CA ASN A 28 9.36 1.73 -5.60
C ASN A 28 8.87 2.61 -4.45
N HIS A 29 7.64 3.10 -4.59
CA HIS A 29 6.99 3.97 -3.60
C HIS A 29 5.69 3.31 -3.15
N GLN A 30 5.64 2.95 -1.86
CA GLN A 30 4.50 2.29 -1.25
C GLN A 30 3.74 3.29 -0.35
N PRO A 31 2.45 3.56 -0.60
CA PRO A 31 1.60 4.28 0.34
C PRO A 31 1.21 3.35 1.49
N SER A 32 0.95 3.92 2.67
CA SER A 32 0.43 3.15 3.81
C SER A 32 -1.09 3.15 3.77
N TRP A 33 -1.70 2.03 3.36
CA TRP A 33 -3.15 1.88 3.35
C TRP A 33 -3.75 1.91 4.76
N VAL A 34 -3.01 1.51 5.80
CA VAL A 34 -3.45 1.62 7.20
C VAL A 34 -3.64 3.09 7.62
N LYS A 35 -2.86 4.02 7.04
CA LYS A 35 -2.97 5.46 7.32
C LYS A 35 -3.96 6.18 6.39
N LEU A 36 -4.01 5.76 5.13
CA LEU A 36 -4.76 6.45 4.07
C LEU A 36 -6.14 5.83 3.80
N GLY A 37 -6.42 4.68 4.40
CA GLY A 37 -7.44 3.76 3.90
C GLY A 37 -7.05 3.14 2.55
N LEU A 38 -7.77 2.10 2.14
CA LEU A 38 -7.53 1.46 0.84
C LEU A 38 -7.76 2.45 -0.30
N ALA A 39 -8.85 3.20 -0.29
CA ALA A 39 -9.17 4.19 -1.33
C ALA A 39 -8.07 5.26 -1.50
N GLY A 40 -7.55 5.79 -0.39
CA GLY A 40 -6.46 6.78 -0.44
C GLY A 40 -5.14 6.17 -0.95
N ALA A 41 -4.83 4.93 -0.57
CA ALA A 41 -3.68 4.21 -1.10
C ALA A 41 -3.82 3.84 -2.58
N THR A 42 -5.02 3.48 -3.03
CA THR A 42 -5.35 3.28 -4.45
C THR A 42 -5.14 4.57 -5.23
N GLU A 43 -5.68 5.69 -4.75
CA GLU A 43 -5.46 6.99 -5.41
C GLU A 43 -3.98 7.36 -5.46
N ALA A 44 -3.20 7.08 -4.40
CA ALA A 44 -1.76 7.34 -4.39
C ALA A 44 -1.01 6.63 -5.54
N LEU A 45 -1.52 5.53 -6.09
CA LEU A 45 -0.97 4.89 -7.28
C LEU A 45 -1.02 5.79 -8.52
N ARG A 46 -2.01 6.69 -8.62
CA ARG A 46 -2.06 7.74 -9.66
C ARG A 46 -1.08 8.89 -9.37
N TRP A 47 -0.67 9.05 -8.11
CA TRP A 47 0.21 10.12 -7.62
C TRP A 47 1.65 9.64 -7.42
N GLY A 48 2.12 8.72 -8.26
CA GLY A 48 3.52 8.29 -8.31
C GLY A 48 3.86 7.07 -7.46
N CYS A 49 2.95 6.53 -6.66
CA CYS A 49 3.15 5.21 -6.05
C CYS A 49 2.97 4.09 -7.09
N ASN A 50 3.61 2.96 -6.84
CA ASN A 50 3.55 1.79 -7.72
C ASN A 50 3.50 0.47 -6.94
N ASP A 51 3.20 0.51 -5.66
CA ASP A 51 3.29 -0.65 -4.77
C ASP A 51 2.20 -0.57 -3.72
N LEU A 52 1.39 -1.62 -3.58
CA LEU A 52 0.43 -1.83 -2.51
C LEU A 52 0.80 -3.13 -1.78
N GLY A 53 1.11 -3.01 -0.49
CA GLY A 53 1.57 -4.14 0.30
C GLY A 53 1.15 -4.05 1.76
N GLY A 54 1.32 -5.16 2.46
CA GLY A 54 0.89 -5.36 3.84
C GLY A 54 -0.52 -5.92 3.87
N THR A 55 -0.66 -7.23 3.77
CA THR A 55 -1.91 -7.90 4.12
C THR A 55 -1.99 -7.98 5.64
N LEU A 56 -3.10 -7.54 6.23
CA LEU A 56 -3.37 -7.78 7.64
C LEU A 56 -4.29 -8.99 7.71
N MET A 57 -3.81 -10.09 8.29
CA MET A 57 -4.71 -11.11 8.79
C MET A 57 -5.30 -10.61 10.09
N GLU A 58 -6.57 -10.92 10.37
CA GLU A 58 -7.27 -10.47 11.57
C GLU A 58 -6.41 -10.77 12.82
N GLU A 59 -5.85 -9.73 13.43
CA GLU A 59 -5.00 -9.88 14.60
C GLU A 59 -5.90 -9.99 15.82
N HIS A 60 -5.97 -11.17 16.44
CA HIS A 60 -6.70 -11.46 17.68
C HIS A 60 -6.35 -10.51 18.86
N ILE A 61 -5.29 -9.69 18.75
CA ILE A 61 -4.91 -8.67 19.75
C ILE A 61 -5.89 -7.48 19.74
N THR A 62 -6.39 -7.09 18.56
CA THR A 62 -7.21 -5.88 18.38
C THR A 62 -8.63 -6.07 18.94
N THR A 63 -9.17 -7.28 18.81
CA THR A 63 -10.47 -7.69 19.37
C THR A 63 -10.44 -7.75 20.90
N MET A 64 -9.32 -8.20 21.49
CA MET A 64 -9.12 -8.28 22.95
C MET A 64 -8.98 -6.90 23.62
N ALA A 65 -8.57 -5.87 22.86
CA ALA A 65 -8.42 -4.50 23.32
C ALA A 65 -9.69 -3.63 23.16
N GLY A 66 -10.81 -4.22 22.72
CA GLY A 66 -12.11 -3.53 22.62
C GLY A 66 -12.28 -2.61 21.40
N ALA A 67 -11.37 -2.67 20.43
CA ALA A 67 -11.51 -1.91 19.19
C ALA A 67 -12.47 -2.62 18.21
N GLN A 68 -13.58 -1.97 17.87
CA GLN A 68 -14.50 -2.42 16.82
C GLN A 68 -13.86 -2.17 15.45
N GLY A 69 -13.08 -3.12 14.94
CA GLY A 69 -12.59 -3.04 13.56
C GLY A 69 -11.24 -3.72 13.34
N GLY A 70 -11.22 -5.05 13.42
CA GLY A 70 -10.18 -5.84 12.78
C GLY A 70 -10.24 -5.57 11.28
N THR A 71 -9.45 -4.62 10.78
CA THR A 71 -9.45 -4.28 9.35
C THR A 71 -8.52 -5.25 8.64
N ALA A 72 -9.00 -6.49 8.45
CA ALA A 72 -8.29 -7.45 7.63
C ALA A 72 -8.16 -6.90 6.21
N MET A 73 -6.96 -7.04 5.63
CA MET A 73 -6.69 -6.62 4.25
C MET A 73 -6.21 -7.84 3.49
N THR A 74 -7.07 -8.35 2.61
CA THR A 74 -6.76 -9.54 1.84
C THR A 74 -5.98 -9.19 0.57
N VAL A 75 -5.34 -10.20 0.00
CA VAL A 75 -4.69 -10.08 -1.31
C VAL A 75 -5.70 -9.74 -2.40
N ALA A 76 -6.92 -10.27 -2.29
CA ALA A 76 -8.00 -10.01 -3.25
C ALA A 76 -8.40 -8.53 -3.22
N ASP A 77 -8.47 -7.91 -2.04
CA ASP A 77 -8.79 -6.48 -1.89
C ASP A 77 -7.72 -5.61 -2.54
N LEU A 78 -6.45 -5.90 -2.28
CA LEU A 78 -5.33 -5.17 -2.90
C LEU A 78 -5.32 -5.34 -4.43
N ARG A 79 -5.58 -6.56 -4.93
CA ARG A 79 -5.69 -6.81 -6.38
C ARG A 79 -6.86 -6.07 -7.00
N GLY A 80 -8.03 -6.07 -6.35
CA GLY A 80 -9.22 -5.36 -6.79
C GLY A 80 -8.99 -3.84 -6.85
N ALA A 81 -8.34 -3.30 -5.83
CA ALA A 81 -7.92 -1.89 -5.80
C ALA A 81 -7.02 -1.53 -6.99
N ILE A 82 -5.99 -2.33 -7.28
CA ILE A 82 -5.10 -2.09 -8.44
C ILE A 82 -5.88 -2.23 -9.77
N ALA A 83 -6.70 -3.28 -9.89
CA ALA A 83 -7.49 -3.55 -11.08
C ALA A 83 -8.52 -2.44 -11.38
N SER A 84 -9.06 -1.77 -10.35
CA SER A 84 -9.95 -0.62 -10.51
C SER A 84 -9.30 0.56 -11.26
N LEU A 85 -7.96 0.61 -11.29
CA LEU A 85 -7.18 1.58 -12.03
C LEU A 85 -6.75 1.08 -13.42
N GLN A 86 -7.22 -0.11 -13.84
CA GLN A 86 -6.83 -0.79 -15.08
C GLN A 86 -5.32 -1.04 -15.17
N ARG A 87 -4.67 -1.27 -14.03
CA ARG A 87 -3.24 -1.59 -13.93
C ARG A 87 -3.01 -3.07 -13.65
N PRO A 88 -1.91 -3.67 -14.12
CA PRO A 88 -1.57 -5.05 -13.81
C PRO A 88 -1.07 -5.17 -12.36
N ALA A 89 -1.63 -6.10 -11.59
CA ALA A 89 -1.13 -6.41 -10.24
C ALA A 89 -0.12 -7.57 -10.28
N LEU A 90 1.09 -7.35 -9.78
CA LEU A 90 2.16 -8.33 -9.71
C LEU A 90 2.60 -8.58 -8.27
N GLN A 91 2.62 -9.85 -7.84
CA GLN A 91 3.20 -10.19 -6.55
C GLN A 91 4.72 -10.14 -6.60
N ARG A 92 5.32 -9.53 -5.57
CA ARG A 92 6.75 -9.30 -5.46
C ARG A 92 7.37 -9.88 -4.20
N ASP A 93 8.65 -10.20 -4.28
CA ASP A 93 9.48 -10.52 -3.11
C ASP A 93 10.01 -9.22 -2.43
N THR A 94 10.92 -9.38 -1.46
CA THR A 94 11.59 -8.25 -0.78
C THR A 94 12.51 -7.45 -1.69
N LEU A 95 13.02 -8.08 -2.76
CA LEU A 95 13.91 -7.45 -3.76
C LEU A 95 13.12 -6.86 -4.94
N TYR A 96 11.78 -6.85 -4.87
CA TYR A 96 10.88 -6.40 -5.93
C TYR A 96 10.91 -7.26 -7.21
N SER A 97 11.42 -8.49 -7.13
CA SER A 97 11.31 -9.46 -8.21
C SER A 97 9.93 -10.09 -8.23
N ARG A 98 9.45 -10.46 -9.44
CA ARG A 98 8.17 -11.17 -9.59
C ARG A 98 8.25 -12.54 -8.91
N VAL A 99 7.34 -12.80 -7.99
CA VAL A 99 7.17 -14.13 -7.39
C VAL A 99 6.65 -15.08 -8.47
N GLY A 100 7.35 -16.19 -8.69
CA GLY A 100 7.06 -17.18 -9.73
C GLY A 100 8.09 -17.29 -10.85
N ASN A 101 9.16 -16.46 -10.85
CA ASN A 101 10.26 -16.54 -11.83
C ASN A 101 11.56 -17.14 -11.27
N THR A 102 11.53 -17.67 -10.05
CA THR A 102 12.67 -18.29 -9.36
C THR A 102 12.22 -19.53 -8.59
N ALA A 103 13.08 -20.55 -8.57
CA ALA A 103 12.96 -21.80 -7.81
C ALA A 103 12.45 -21.58 -6.36
N PRO A 104 11.83 -22.59 -5.69
CA PRO A 104 10.92 -22.36 -4.58
C PRO A 104 11.65 -21.76 -3.37
N ALA A 105 11.56 -20.44 -3.22
CA ALA A 105 11.95 -19.75 -2.00
C ALA A 105 10.75 -19.75 -1.05
N ARG A 106 11.00 -20.17 0.19
CA ARG A 106 10.06 -20.25 1.32
C ARG A 106 9.00 -19.14 1.28
N GLN A 107 7.74 -19.54 1.41
CA GLN A 107 6.60 -18.63 1.58
C GLN A 107 6.83 -17.70 2.78
N SER A 108 7.27 -16.47 2.53
CA SER A 108 7.26 -15.43 3.55
C SER A 108 5.84 -14.88 3.67
N LEU A 109 5.30 -14.89 4.88
CA LEU A 109 3.90 -14.60 5.26
C LEU A 109 3.37 -13.18 4.91
N SER A 110 4.14 -12.35 4.20
CA SER A 110 3.72 -10.99 3.79
C SER A 110 3.68 -10.90 2.27
N GLN A 111 2.51 -11.10 1.66
CA GLN A 111 2.33 -10.92 0.22
C GLN A 111 2.25 -9.42 -0.12
N ARG A 112 3.10 -8.95 -1.04
CA ARG A 112 3.21 -7.55 -1.46
C ARG A 112 3.00 -7.46 -2.97
N LEU A 113 2.28 -6.45 -3.44
CA LEU A 113 1.91 -6.30 -4.86
C LEU A 113 2.46 -5.00 -5.45
N THR A 114 3.08 -5.06 -6.62
CA THR A 114 3.41 -3.90 -7.46
C THR A 114 2.31 -3.69 -8.49
N ALA A 115 1.96 -2.44 -8.77
CA ALA A 115 0.95 -1.99 -9.73
C ALA A 115 1.57 -1.25 -10.92
#